data_AF-A0A3M1H4N1-F1
#
_entry.id   AF-A0A3M1H4N1-F1
#
_cell.length_a   1.000
_cell.length_b   1.000
_cell.length_c   1.000
_cell.angle_alpha   90.00
_cell.angle_beta   90.00
_cell.angle_gamma   90.00
#
_symmetry.space_group_name_H-M   'P 1'
#
loop_
_entity.id
_entity.type
_entity.pdbx_description
1 polymer ?
#
loop_
_entity_poly.entity_id
_entity_poly.type
_entity_poly.pdbx_seq_one_letter_code
_entity_poly.pdbx_strand_id
1 'polypeptide(L)'
;MDFFRNRVLWRWWRTIAVMGGLLWSLLAGQQVLAQPPARLYLQTAGVAGQSVWVELVAADTAALYGLEVALAYDPAVVAVEDMQADRPGIQLEPGPLFSAGGASVLENRVEPATGTIVFAAVTRTPVAVAS
;
A
#
# COMPACT_ATOMS: atom_id res chain seq x y z
N MET A 1 -40.90 -39.24 44.33
CA MET A 1 -40.48 -37.84 44.58
C MET A 1 -39.11 -37.89 45.20
N ASP A 2 -38.05 -37.71 44.40
CA ASP A 2 -36.66 -37.65 44.89
C ASP A 2 -35.93 -36.50 44.19
N PHE A 3 -36.06 -35.30 44.75
CA PHE A 3 -35.55 -34.04 44.19
C PHE A 3 -34.25 -33.56 44.86
N PHE A 4 -33.44 -34.47 45.44
CA PHE A 4 -32.26 -34.06 46.24
C PHE A 4 -30.94 -34.79 45.95
N ARG A 5 -30.81 -35.50 44.83
CA ARG A 5 -29.56 -36.21 44.48
C ARG A 5 -28.88 -35.67 43.22
N ASN A 6 -28.48 -34.38 43.19
CA ASN A 6 -27.35 -33.87 42.37
C ASN A 6 -27.16 -32.33 42.37
N ARG A 7 -27.04 -31.68 43.54
CA ARG A 7 -26.64 -30.26 43.53
C ARG A 7 -25.17 -30.02 43.20
N VAL A 8 -24.31 -31.02 43.42
CA VAL A 8 -22.86 -30.93 43.16
C VAL A 8 -22.57 -31.07 41.67
N LEU A 9 -23.10 -32.11 41.01
CA LEU A 9 -22.90 -32.37 39.58
C LEU A 9 -23.42 -31.24 38.67
N TRP A 10 -24.48 -30.53 39.08
CA TRP A 10 -24.98 -29.37 38.33
C TRP A 10 -24.05 -28.14 38.42
N ARG A 11 -23.29 -28.00 39.53
CA ARG A 11 -22.35 -26.88 39.74
C ARG A 11 -21.09 -27.01 38.88
N TRP A 12 -20.63 -28.24 38.63
CA TRP A 12 -19.48 -28.54 37.76
C TRP A 12 -19.82 -28.39 36.26
N TRP A 13 -21.06 -28.65 35.85
CA TRP A 13 -21.48 -28.44 34.47
C TRP A 13 -21.51 -26.95 34.08
N ARG A 14 -21.87 -26.05 35.01
CA ARG A 14 -21.88 -24.60 34.75
C ARG A 14 -20.47 -24.05 34.56
N THR A 15 -19.47 -24.52 35.30
CA THR A 15 -18.08 -24.10 35.13
C THR A 15 -17.46 -24.64 33.84
N ILE A 16 -17.75 -25.89 33.46
CA ILE A 16 -17.32 -26.47 32.18
C ILE A 16 -17.94 -25.71 31.00
N ALA A 17 -19.23 -25.35 31.08
CA ALA A 17 -19.89 -24.57 30.02
C ALA A 17 -19.31 -23.15 29.88
N VAL A 18 -19.00 -22.48 30.99
CA VAL A 18 -18.38 -21.13 30.97
C VAL A 18 -16.95 -21.18 30.46
N MET A 19 -16.15 -22.17 30.87
CA MET A 19 -14.80 -22.37 30.34
C MET A 19 -14.80 -22.75 28.86
N GLY A 20 -15.74 -23.60 28.42
CA GLY A 20 -15.90 -23.95 27.01
C GLY A 20 -16.28 -22.74 26.15
N GLY A 21 -17.13 -21.85 26.66
CA GLY A 21 -17.48 -20.58 26.00
C GLY A 21 -16.31 -19.59 25.90
N LEU A 22 -15.50 -19.47 26.97
CA LEU A 22 -14.27 -18.66 26.98
C LEU A 22 -13.21 -19.22 26.03
N LEU A 23 -13.02 -20.54 26.00
CA LEU A 23 -12.10 -21.18 25.07
C LEU A 23 -12.55 -21.01 23.61
N TRP A 24 -13.86 -21.10 23.34
CA TRP A 24 -14.40 -20.87 21.99
C TRP A 24 -14.22 -19.42 21.53
N SER A 25 -14.32 -18.45 22.42
CA SER A 25 -14.10 -17.03 22.09
C SER A 25 -12.61 -16.70 21.86
N LEU A 26 -11.69 -17.44 22.49
CA LEU A 26 -10.25 -17.37 22.18
C LEU A 26 -9.89 -18.01 20.83
N LEU A 27 -10.62 -19.01 20.35
CA LEU A 27 -10.38 -19.63 19.03
C LEU A 27 -11.11 -18.91 17.88
N ALA A 28 -12.18 -18.16 18.14
CA ALA A 28 -13.01 -17.57 17.10
C ALA A 28 -12.47 -16.27 16.48
N GLY A 29 -11.38 -15.70 17.00
CA GLY A 29 -11.20 -14.26 16.95
C GLY A 29 -9.92 -13.71 16.32
N GLN A 30 -9.29 -14.35 15.34
CA GLN A 30 -8.30 -13.67 14.49
C GLN A 30 -8.41 -14.10 13.03
N GLN A 31 -9.43 -13.59 12.35
CA GLN A 31 -9.46 -13.57 10.89
C GLN A 31 -8.38 -12.58 10.43
N VAL A 32 -7.17 -13.06 10.13
CA VAL A 32 -6.20 -12.26 9.36
C VAL A 32 -6.76 -12.18 7.95
N LEU A 33 -7.50 -11.11 7.66
CA LEU A 33 -7.91 -10.85 6.28
C LEU A 33 -6.64 -10.62 5.46
N ALA A 34 -6.46 -11.43 4.42
CA ALA A 34 -5.41 -11.17 3.44
C ALA A 34 -5.62 -9.75 2.91
N GLN A 35 -4.54 -8.95 2.88
CA GLN A 35 -4.60 -7.65 2.23
C GLN A 35 -4.93 -7.86 0.75
N PRO A 36 -5.80 -7.03 0.15
CA PRO A 36 -5.99 -7.06 -1.29
C PRO A 36 -4.63 -6.86 -1.99
N PRO A 37 -4.45 -7.41 -3.19
CA PRO A 37 -3.23 -7.21 -3.94
C PRO A 37 -3.05 -5.71 -4.21
N ALA A 38 -1.88 -5.18 -3.84
CA ALA A 38 -1.52 -3.80 -4.17
C ALA A 38 -1.53 -3.64 -5.70
N ARG A 39 -2.15 -2.56 -6.16
CA ARG A 39 -2.21 -2.20 -7.57
C ARG A 39 -1.29 -1.03 -7.85
N LEU A 40 -0.65 -1.06 -9.01
CA LEU A 40 0.16 0.02 -9.53
C LEU A 40 -0.26 0.27 -10.98
N TYR A 41 -0.64 1.49 -11.31
CA TYR A 41 -1.09 1.84 -12.66
C TYR A 41 -0.70 3.27 -13.03
N LEU A 42 -0.72 3.54 -14.33
CA LEU A 42 -0.52 4.88 -14.86
C LEU A 42 -1.87 5.54 -15.09
N GLN A 43 -2.00 6.79 -14.64
CA GLN A 43 -3.14 7.63 -14.91
C GLN A 43 -2.67 8.85 -15.71
N THR A 44 -3.33 9.13 -16.83
CA THR A 44 -2.95 10.23 -17.71
C THR A 44 -3.99 11.34 -17.69
N ALA A 45 -3.56 12.60 -17.61
CA ALA A 45 -4.42 13.77 -17.73
C ALA A 45 -3.83 14.76 -18.74
N GLY A 46 -4.58 15.04 -19.81
CA GLY A 46 -4.14 15.97 -20.85
C GLY A 46 -4.72 15.64 -22.22
N VAL A 47 -4.31 16.41 -23.22
CA VAL A 47 -4.73 16.24 -24.62
C VAL A 47 -3.51 15.93 -25.48
N ALA A 48 -3.65 14.96 -26.40
CA ALA A 48 -2.58 14.60 -27.33
C ALA A 48 -2.13 15.82 -28.16
N GLY A 49 -0.81 15.99 -28.32
CA GLY A 49 -0.21 17.14 -28.99
C GLY A 49 0.10 18.32 -28.05
N GLN A 50 -0.19 18.21 -26.75
CA GLN A 50 0.29 19.11 -25.70
C GLN A 50 1.05 18.33 -24.62
N SER A 51 1.55 19.02 -23.58
CA SER A 51 2.04 18.36 -22.37
C SER A 51 0.91 17.57 -21.71
N VAL A 52 1.19 16.30 -21.42
CA VAL A 52 0.27 15.38 -20.75
C VAL A 52 0.89 14.99 -19.42
N TRP A 53 0.11 15.10 -18.35
CA TRP A 53 0.51 14.60 -17.04
C TRP A 53 0.34 13.09 -16.99
N VAL A 54 1.37 12.39 -16.54
CA VAL A 54 1.35 10.94 -16.32
C VAL A 54 1.67 10.69 -14.86
N GLU A 55 0.69 10.22 -14.11
CA GLU A 55 0.79 9.91 -12.69
C GLU A 55 0.95 8.41 -12.50
N LEU A 56 1.91 8.03 -11.66
CA LEU A 56 2.06 6.66 -11.19
C LEU A 56 1.30 6.49 -9.88
N VAL A 57 0.21 5.74 -9.94
CA VAL A 57 -0.74 5.58 -8.83
C VAL A 57 -0.60 4.21 -8.21
N ALA A 58 -0.29 4.17 -6.92
CA ALA A 58 -0.45 2.98 -6.09
C ALA A 58 -1.89 2.95 -5.52
N ALA A 59 -2.49 1.78 -5.43
CA ALA A 59 -3.82 1.58 -4.85
C ALA A 59 -3.90 0.24 -4.09
N ASP A 60 -4.93 0.09 -3.24
CA ASP A 60 -5.19 -1.10 -2.44
C ASP A 60 -4.02 -1.58 -1.57
N THR A 61 -3.21 -0.63 -1.06
CA THR A 61 -2.12 -0.95 -0.13
C THR A 61 -2.34 -0.30 1.24
N ALA A 62 -2.36 -1.13 2.27
CA ALA A 62 -2.56 -0.68 3.64
C ALA A 62 -1.31 0.00 4.23
N ALA A 63 -0.13 -0.28 3.69
CA ALA A 63 1.14 0.19 4.23
C ALA A 63 2.24 0.21 3.16
N LEU A 64 2.41 1.34 2.47
CA LEU A 64 3.49 1.55 1.52
C LEU A 64 4.72 2.15 2.22
N TYR A 65 5.87 1.47 2.14
CA TYR A 65 7.16 1.93 2.67
C TYR A 65 8.10 2.45 1.59
N GLY A 66 7.85 2.09 0.34
CA GLY A 66 8.69 2.47 -0.76
C GLY A 66 8.20 1.90 -2.06
N LEU A 67 8.75 2.43 -3.13
CA LEU A 67 8.45 2.07 -4.50
C LEU A 67 9.75 2.16 -5.29
N GLU A 68 10.01 1.16 -6.11
CA GLU A 68 11.02 1.20 -7.15
C GLU A 68 10.35 0.75 -8.45
N VAL A 69 10.48 1.57 -9.49
CA VAL A 69 9.93 1.29 -10.81
C VAL A 69 10.92 1.64 -11.91
N ALA A 70 10.85 0.84 -12.98
CA ALA A 70 11.43 1.16 -14.26
C ALA A 70 10.29 1.26 -15.28
N LEU A 71 10.16 2.41 -15.94
CA LEU A 71 9.18 2.63 -16.99
C LEU A 71 9.92 2.81 -18.32
N ALA A 72 9.33 2.28 -19.39
CA ALA A 72 9.80 2.51 -20.76
C ALA A 72 8.81 3.41 -21.50
N TYR A 73 9.32 4.30 -22.34
CA TYR A 73 8.54 5.14 -23.24
C TYR A 73 9.24 5.23 -24.60
N ASP A 74 8.50 5.63 -25.63
CA ASP A 74 9.08 5.87 -26.96
C ASP A 74 9.53 7.34 -27.07
N PRO A 75 10.84 7.62 -27.10
CA PRO A 75 11.36 8.99 -27.18
C PRO A 75 11.10 9.65 -28.55
N ALA A 76 10.70 8.88 -29.57
CA ALA A 76 10.27 9.45 -30.85
C ALA A 76 8.83 9.98 -30.80
N VAL A 77 8.05 9.60 -29.78
CA VAL A 77 6.63 9.98 -29.64
C VAL A 77 6.44 11.01 -28.52
N VAL A 78 7.10 10.83 -27.38
CA VAL A 78 6.96 11.71 -26.21
C VAL A 78 8.31 12.13 -25.65
N ALA A 79 8.38 13.34 -25.10
CA ALA A 79 9.52 13.83 -24.35
C ALA A 79 9.09 14.05 -22.89
N VAL A 80 9.96 13.68 -21.95
CA VAL A 80 9.73 13.92 -20.52
C VAL A 80 10.17 15.34 -20.19
N GLU A 81 9.28 16.10 -19.56
CA GLU A 81 9.55 17.45 -19.10
C GLU A 81 10.22 17.42 -17.71
N ASP A 82 11.27 18.23 -17.55
CA ASP A 82 11.98 18.34 -16.28
C ASP A 82 11.24 19.27 -15.32
N MET A 83 10.87 18.74 -14.16
CA MET A 83 10.13 19.48 -13.13
C MET A 83 11.03 20.09 -12.06
N GLN A 84 12.34 19.80 -12.05
CA GLN A 84 13.29 20.35 -11.06
C GLN A 84 14.59 20.81 -11.73
N ALA A 85 14.51 21.95 -12.43
CA ALA A 85 15.62 22.54 -13.17
C ALA A 85 16.84 22.96 -12.29
N ASP A 86 16.69 22.96 -10.96
CA ASP A 86 17.79 23.20 -10.02
C ASP A 86 18.66 21.95 -9.77
N ARG A 87 18.27 20.80 -10.33
CA ARG A 87 19.00 19.54 -10.24
C ARG A 87 19.54 19.11 -11.60
N PRO A 88 20.65 18.35 -11.63
CA PRO A 88 21.21 17.87 -12.89
C PRO A 88 20.31 16.79 -13.52
N GLY A 89 20.13 16.90 -14.84
CA GLY A 89 19.34 15.95 -15.64
C GLY A 89 17.83 16.15 -15.49
N ILE A 90 17.04 15.36 -16.21
CA ILE A 90 15.57 15.45 -16.17
C ILE A 90 15.08 14.82 -14.87
N GLN A 91 14.36 15.60 -14.07
CA GLN A 91 13.79 15.16 -12.80
C GLN A 91 12.27 15.08 -12.86
N LEU A 92 11.74 13.95 -12.39
CA LEU A 92 10.31 13.82 -12.13
C LEU A 92 9.92 14.50 -10.82
N GLU A 93 8.68 14.97 -10.75
CA GLU A 93 8.10 15.46 -9.50
C GLU A 93 7.63 14.28 -8.62
N PRO A 94 8.12 14.15 -7.37
CA PRO A 94 7.60 13.16 -6.45
C PRO A 94 6.14 13.44 -6.09
N GLY A 95 5.28 12.44 -6.26
CA GLY A 95 3.87 12.56 -5.88
C GLY A 95 3.65 12.74 -4.37
N PRO A 96 2.40 13.03 -3.94
CA PRO A 96 2.05 13.36 -2.55
C PRO A 96 2.52 12.35 -1.50
N LEU A 97 2.57 11.06 -1.85
CA LEU A 97 3.03 9.99 -0.97
C LEU A 97 4.51 10.14 -0.56
N PHE A 98 5.34 10.72 -1.44
CA PHE A 98 6.78 10.84 -1.27
C PHE A 98 7.27 12.29 -1.13
N SER A 99 6.35 13.28 -1.13
CA SER A 99 6.66 14.67 -0.83
C SER A 99 6.40 15.06 0.64
N ALA A 100 5.61 14.25 1.37
CA ALA A 100 5.40 14.44 2.81
C ALA A 100 6.70 14.19 3.59
N GLY A 101 7.09 15.15 4.44
CA GLY A 101 8.34 15.16 5.20
C GLY A 101 8.55 13.86 6.00
N GLY A 102 9.42 12.99 5.50
CA GLY A 102 9.56 11.61 5.98
C GLY A 102 9.91 10.62 4.86
N ALA A 103 9.64 10.99 3.62
CA ALA A 103 10.09 10.30 2.43
C ALA A 103 11.49 10.72 1.98
N SER A 104 12.15 9.85 1.20
CA SER A 104 13.45 10.09 0.58
C SER A 104 13.46 9.46 -0.80
N VAL A 105 13.75 10.28 -1.81
CA VAL A 105 13.96 9.81 -3.18
C VAL A 105 15.39 9.27 -3.27
N LEU A 106 15.51 7.99 -3.59
CA LEU A 106 16.79 7.29 -3.75
C LEU A 106 17.29 7.36 -5.19
N GLU A 107 16.36 7.36 -6.15
CA GLU A 107 16.65 7.42 -7.58
C GLU A 107 15.56 8.22 -8.31
N ASN A 108 15.96 9.13 -9.19
CA ASN A 108 15.06 9.88 -10.07
C ASN A 108 15.83 10.21 -11.34
N ARG A 109 15.75 9.30 -12.32
CA ARG A 109 16.54 9.37 -13.53
C ARG A 109 15.69 9.06 -14.74
N VAL A 110 15.82 9.92 -15.73
CA VAL A 110 15.29 9.70 -17.08
C VAL A 110 16.48 9.61 -18.02
N GLU A 111 16.48 8.59 -18.87
CA GLU A 111 17.44 8.40 -19.96
C GLU A 111 16.71 8.59 -21.31
N PRO A 112 16.74 9.80 -21.89
CA PRO A 112 16.02 10.09 -23.11
C PRO A 112 16.51 9.33 -24.33
N ALA A 113 17.80 8.94 -24.35
CA ALA A 113 18.36 8.21 -25.47
C ALA A 113 17.78 6.79 -25.59
N THR A 114 17.44 6.16 -24.46
CA THR A 114 16.90 4.80 -24.42
C THR A 114 15.41 4.75 -24.11
N GLY A 115 14.79 5.89 -23.77
CA GLY A 115 13.38 5.95 -23.38
C GLY A 115 13.10 5.28 -22.04
N THR A 116 14.01 5.40 -21.07
CA THR A 116 13.90 4.71 -19.78
C THR A 116 13.76 5.70 -18.64
N ILE A 117 12.86 5.42 -17.71
CA ILE A 117 12.69 6.14 -16.45
C ILE A 117 12.96 5.16 -15.32
N VAL A 118 13.79 5.55 -14.35
CA VAL A 118 13.96 4.82 -13.09
C VAL A 118 13.64 5.77 -11.95
N PHE A 119 12.69 5.35 -11.10
CA PHE A 119 12.30 6.10 -9.93
C PHE A 119 12.25 5.18 -8.72
N ALA A 120 12.93 5.58 -7.65
CA ALA A 120 12.91 4.87 -6.38
C ALA A 120 12.75 5.87 -5.22
N ALA A 121 11.81 5.59 -4.33
CA ALA A 121 11.59 6.38 -3.12
C ALA A 121 11.18 5.48 -1.96
N VAL A 122 11.55 5.91 -0.75
CA VAL A 122 11.23 5.21 0.50
C VAL A 122 10.69 6.18 1.54
N THR A 123 9.91 5.69 2.48
CA THR A 123 9.36 6.45 3.62
C THR A 123 9.83 5.85 4.93
N ARG A 124 10.03 6.68 5.96
CA ARG A 124 10.40 6.20 7.31
C ARG A 124 9.25 5.46 8.01
N THR A 125 8.02 5.86 7.70
CA THR A 125 6.80 5.27 8.26
C THR A 125 5.90 4.83 7.12
N PRO A 126 5.10 3.76 7.28
CA PRO A 126 4.20 3.31 6.25
C PRO A 126 3.17 4.39 5.95
N VAL A 127 2.87 4.60 4.68
CA VAL A 127 1.78 5.47 4.24
C VAL A 127 0.63 4.58 3.80
N ALA A 128 -0.54 4.80 4.39
CA ALA A 128 -1.76 4.15 3.92
C ALA A 128 -2.19 4.83 2.61
N VAL A 129 -2.51 4.03 1.59
CA VAL A 129 -2.99 4.56 0.32
C VAL A 129 -4.49 4.27 0.25
N ALA A 130 -5.29 5.33 0.23
CA ALA A 130 -6.74 5.21 0.14
C ALA A 130 -7.14 4.57 -1.20
N SER A 131 -8.16 3.72 -1.16
CA SER A 131 -8.80 3.05 -2.31
C SER A 131 -9.63 3.99 -3.15
#